data_AF-A0A843CVF2-F1
#
_entry.id   AF-A0A843CVF2-F1
#
_cell.length_a   1.000
_cell.length_b   1.000
_cell.length_c   1.000
_cell.angle_alpha   90.00
_cell.angle_beta   90.00
_cell.angle_gamma   90.00
#
_symmetry.space_group_name_H-M   'P 1'
#
loop_
_entity.id
_entity.type
_entity.pdbx_description
1 polymer ?
#
loop_
_entity_poly.entity_id
_entity_poly.type
_entity_poly.pdbx_seq_one_letter_code
_entity_poly.pdbx_strand_id
1 'polypeptide(L)'
;GKDRDGRTIAAYLWPMHEDKRKPSDYVDLASSIGDGDLLISTHSWHMVESRDDGVMSDLRRDQNIANVKEVLQGIIDEGYVPSTVV
;
A
#
# COMPACT_ATOMS: atom_id res chain seq x y z
N GLY A 1 -4.34 -2.30 -11.29
CA GLY A 1 -5.54 -1.45 -11.41
C GLY A 1 -5.12 -0.01 -11.65
N LYS A 2 -5.99 0.92 -11.28
CA LYS A 2 -5.84 2.36 -11.49
C LYS A 2 -5.98 3.11 -10.16
N ASP A 3 -5.24 4.20 -10.00
CA ASP A 3 -5.57 5.18 -8.94
C ASP A 3 -6.75 6.07 -9.37
N ARG A 4 -7.18 6.99 -8.48
CA ARG A 4 -8.30 7.91 -8.76
C ARG A 4 -8.09 8.79 -9.99
N ASP A 5 -6.84 9.06 -10.38
CA ASP A 5 -6.52 9.87 -11.56
C ASP A 5 -6.45 9.02 -12.84
N GLY A 6 -6.79 7.73 -12.77
CA GLY A 6 -6.75 6.79 -13.90
C GLY A 6 -5.34 6.33 -14.26
N ARG A 7 -4.33 6.65 -13.45
CA ARG A 7 -2.94 6.23 -13.70
C ARG A 7 -2.78 4.79 -13.27
N THR A 8 -1.99 4.05 -14.03
CA THR A 8 -1.68 2.67 -13.68
C THR A 8 -0.84 2.63 -12.41
N ILE A 9 -1.25 1.78 -11.47
CA ILE A 9 -0.55 1.55 -10.22
C ILE A 9 -0.22 0.06 -10.07
N ALA A 10 1.01 -0.21 -9.68
CA ALA A 10 1.43 -1.54 -9.27
C ALA A 10 0.98 -1.78 -7.81
N ALA A 11 0.47 -2.97 -7.51
CA ALA A 11 0.05 -3.37 -6.16
C ALA A 11 1.26 -3.67 -5.25
N TYR A 12 2.18 -2.72 -5.16
CA TYR A 12 3.41 -2.78 -4.39
C TYR A 12 3.54 -1.51 -3.54
N LEU A 13 3.68 -1.67 -2.23
CA LEU A 13 3.61 -0.55 -1.26
C LEU A 13 4.90 0.28 -1.18
N TRP A 14 5.99 -0.11 -1.85
CA TRP A 14 7.25 0.64 -1.80
C TRP A 14 7.11 2.15 -2.07
N PRO A 15 6.40 2.61 -3.12
CA PRO A 15 6.22 4.03 -3.35
C PRO A 15 5.55 4.75 -2.17
N MET A 16 4.66 4.08 -1.44
CA MET A 16 4.05 4.64 -0.23
C MET A 16 5.07 4.85 0.88
N HIS A 17 5.90 3.83 1.12
CA HIS A 17 6.90 3.85 2.20
C HIS A 17 8.00 4.91 2.00
N GLU A 18 8.20 5.33 0.76
CA GLU A 18 9.13 6.40 0.38
C GLU A 18 8.42 7.72 0.03
N ASP A 19 7.18 7.92 0.50
CA ASP A 19 6.40 9.16 0.35
C ASP A 19 6.11 9.57 -1.11
N LYS A 20 6.25 8.63 -2.06
CA LYS A 20 5.97 8.81 -3.49
C LYS A 20 4.50 8.59 -3.83
N ARG A 21 3.73 7.95 -2.93
CA ARG A 21 2.28 7.74 -3.03
C ARG A 21 1.62 7.80 -1.65
N LYS A 22 0.33 8.09 -1.64
CA LYS A 22 -0.50 8.10 -0.43
C LYS A 22 -1.27 6.78 -0.27
N PRO A 23 -1.68 6.40 0.96
CA PRO A 23 -2.49 5.21 1.21
C PRO A 23 -3.74 5.12 0.32
N SER A 24 -4.46 6.24 0.15
CA SER A 24 -5.72 6.25 -0.62
C SER A 24 -5.56 5.75 -2.06
N ASP A 25 -4.39 5.93 -2.69
CA ASP A 25 -4.16 5.43 -4.06
C ASP A 25 -4.30 3.91 -4.16
N TYR A 26 -4.00 3.19 -3.07
CA TYR A 26 -4.10 1.73 -3.00
C TYR A 26 -5.52 1.26 -2.68
N VAL A 27 -6.31 2.10 -2.00
CA VAL A 27 -7.75 1.86 -1.83
C VAL A 27 -8.45 2.08 -3.17
N ASP A 28 -8.16 3.17 -3.86
CA ASP A 28 -8.67 3.45 -5.22
C ASP A 28 -8.29 2.32 -6.20
N LEU A 29 -7.07 1.76 -6.06
CA LEU A 29 -6.64 0.57 -6.79
C LEU A 29 -7.57 -0.62 -6.56
N ALA A 30 -7.95 -0.90 -5.31
CA ALA A 30 -8.85 -2.00 -4.98
C ALA A 30 -10.23 -1.78 -5.60
N SER A 31 -10.82 -0.59 -5.42
CA SER A 31 -12.10 -0.24 -6.04
C SER A 31 -12.06 -0.37 -7.58
N SER A 32 -10.90 -0.12 -8.21
CA SER A 32 -10.73 -0.23 -9.66
C SER A 32 -10.73 -1.66 -10.21
N ILE A 33 -10.50 -2.68 -9.37
CA ILE A 33 -10.46 -4.08 -9.80
C ILE A 33 -11.88 -4.64 -9.91
N GLY A 34 -12.80 -4.23 -9.04
CA GLY A 34 -14.15 -4.80 -8.96
C GLY A 34 -14.12 -6.26 -8.51
N ASP A 35 -14.88 -7.11 -9.19
CA ASP A 35 -14.95 -8.55 -8.87
C ASP A 35 -13.64 -9.26 -9.28
N GLY A 36 -12.75 -9.47 -8.32
CA GLY A 36 -11.50 -10.22 -8.52
C GLY A 36 -10.59 -10.22 -7.29
N ASP A 37 -9.51 -11.02 -7.35
CA ASP A 37 -8.51 -11.08 -6.28
C ASP A 37 -7.53 -9.91 -6.36
N LEU A 38 -7.24 -9.28 -5.22
CA LEU A 38 -6.20 -8.26 -5.07
C LEU A 38 -5.04 -8.83 -4.25
N LEU A 39 -3.85 -8.86 -4.87
CA LEU A 39 -2.60 -9.14 -4.17
C LEU A 39 -1.81 -7.85 -3.96
N ILE A 40 -1.60 -7.45 -2.71
CA ILE A 40 -0.68 -6.38 -2.34
C ILE A 40 0.65 -6.97 -1.85
N SER A 41 1.74 -6.37 -2.31
CA SER A 41 3.09 -6.79 -1.95
C SER A 41 3.86 -5.66 -1.25
N THR A 42 4.81 -6.03 -0.39
CA THR A 42 5.79 -5.12 0.19
C THR A 42 7.05 -5.86 0.60
N HIS A 43 8.17 -5.16 0.77
CA HIS A 43 9.35 -5.68 1.46
C HIS A 43 9.47 -4.98 2.81
N SER A 44 9.73 -5.76 3.86
CA SER A 44 9.90 -5.23 5.22
C SER A 44 11.02 -4.20 5.32
N TRP A 45 12.04 -4.27 4.47
CA TRP A 45 13.11 -3.28 4.39
C TRP A 45 12.58 -1.86 4.15
N HIS A 46 11.62 -1.69 3.23
CA HIS A 46 11.05 -0.37 2.95
C HIS A 46 10.25 0.22 4.11
N MET A 47 9.84 -0.59 5.09
CA MET A 47 9.18 -0.08 6.30
C MET A 47 10.13 0.74 7.18
N VAL A 48 11.44 0.48 7.09
CA VAL A 48 12.45 0.97 8.04
C VAL A 48 13.67 1.62 7.40
N GLU A 49 13.84 1.47 6.08
CA GLU A 49 14.95 1.98 5.28
C GLU A 49 14.48 2.41 3.88
N SER A 50 15.10 3.42 3.30
CA SER A 50 14.89 3.83 1.90
C SER A 50 16.19 3.76 1.11
N ARG A 51 16.08 3.65 -0.22
CA ARG A 51 17.28 3.63 -1.09
C ARG A 51 18.06 4.94 -1.04
N ASP A 52 17.35 6.05 -0.96
CA ASP A 52 17.91 7.38 -1.11
C ASP A 52 18.40 7.96 0.23
N ASP A 53 17.79 7.58 1.37
CA ASP A 53 18.07 8.15 2.69
C ASP A 53 18.67 7.15 3.69
N GLY A 54 18.65 5.85 3.39
CA GLY A 54 19.08 4.81 4.34
C GLY A 54 18.08 4.63 5.49
N VAL A 55 18.58 4.51 6.72
CA VAL A 55 17.77 4.17 7.91
C VAL A 55 16.79 5.28 8.28
N MET A 56 15.51 4.92 8.38
CA MET A 56 14.43 5.83 8.74
C MET A 56 14.39 6.13 10.24
N SER A 57 13.88 7.30 10.60
CA SER A 57 13.57 7.67 11.98
C SER A 57 12.38 6.87 12.51
N ASP A 58 12.26 6.79 13.83
CA ASP A 58 11.13 6.10 14.47
C ASP A 58 9.78 6.72 14.09
N LEU A 59 9.70 8.05 14.01
CA LEU A 59 8.50 8.74 13.53
C LEU A 59 8.08 8.28 12.13
N ARG A 60 9.03 8.11 11.21
CA ARG A 60 8.75 7.66 9.84
C ARG A 60 8.33 6.19 9.81
N ARG A 61 8.93 5.34 10.66
CA ARG A 61 8.53 3.93 10.81
C ARG A 61 7.09 3.81 11.34
N ASP A 62 6.75 4.62 12.34
CA ASP A 62 5.39 4.67 12.91
C ASP A 62 4.38 5.14 11.85
N GLN A 63 4.74 6.14 11.05
CA GLN A 63 3.91 6.59 9.93
C GLN A 63 3.74 5.49 8.88
N ASN A 64 4.79 4.75 8.53
CA ASN A 64 4.68 3.62 7.59
C ASN A 64 3.76 2.53 8.12
N ILE A 65 3.81 2.22 9.42
CA ILE A 65 2.88 1.27 10.05
C ILE A 65 1.44 1.79 9.98
N ALA A 66 1.22 3.07 10.28
CA ALA A 66 -0.11 3.69 10.19
C ALA A 66 -0.65 3.66 8.74
N ASN A 67 0.19 3.99 7.77
CA ASN A 67 -0.15 3.95 6.34
C ASN A 67 -0.55 2.55 5.88
N VAL A 68 0.21 1.51 6.28
CA VAL A 68 -0.14 0.11 5.95
C VAL A 68 -1.49 -0.26 6.54
N LYS A 69 -1.75 0.10 7.80
CA LYS A 69 -3.04 -0.16 8.45
C LYS A 69 -4.18 0.55 7.71
N GLU A 70 -3.98 1.79 7.29
CA GLU A 70 -4.96 2.55 6.50
C GLU A 70 -5.27 1.86 5.16
N VAL A 71 -4.24 1.43 4.42
CA VAL A 71 -4.43 0.68 3.17
C VAL A 71 -5.21 -0.60 3.40
N LEU A 72 -4.79 -1.43 4.36
CA LEU A 72 -5.43 -2.72 4.62
C LEU A 72 -6.88 -2.55 5.09
N GLN A 73 -7.12 -1.59 5.98
CA GLN A 73 -8.48 -1.31 6.45
C GLN A 73 -9.36 -0.80 5.32
N GLY A 74 -8.88 0.15 4.50
CA GLY A 74 -9.64 0.66 3.36
C GLY A 74 -10.00 -0.44 2.36
N ILE A 75 -9.08 -1.37 2.09
CA ILE A 75 -9.35 -2.52 1.20
C ILE A 75 -10.41 -3.45 1.79
N ILE A 76 -10.36 -3.71 3.09
CA ILE A 76 -11.38 -4.52 3.78
C ILE A 76 -12.74 -3.80 3.75
N ASP A 77 -12.76 -2.48 3.91
CA ASP A 77 -13.98 -1.66 3.85
C ASP A 77 -14.61 -1.66 2.44
N GLU A 78 -13.80 -1.84 1.39
CA GLU A 78 -14.27 -2.07 0.01
C GLU A 78 -14.84 -3.49 -0.22
N GLY A 79 -14.84 -4.35 0.81
CA GLY A 79 -15.47 -5.67 0.78
C GLY A 79 -14.52 -6.83 0.51
N TYR A 80 -13.22 -6.57 0.39
CA TYR A 80 -12.22 -7.64 0.24
C TYR A 80 -12.07 -8.43 1.54
N VAL A 81 -11.89 -9.74 1.41
CA VAL A 81 -11.63 -10.64 2.55
C VAL A 81 -10.18 -11.11 2.51
N PRO A 82 -9.39 -10.92 3.59
CA PRO A 82 -8.01 -11.40 3.63
C PRO A 82 -7.92 -12.91 3.43
N SER A 83 -7.00 -13.34 2.58
CA SER A 83 -6.73 -14.76 2.31
C SER A 83 -5.24 -15.01 2.15
N THR A 84 -4.86 -16.28 2.23
CA THR A 84 -3.52 -16.75 1.88
C THR A 84 -3.59 -17.50 0.56
N VAL A 85 -2.63 -17.27 -0.33
CA VAL A 85 -2.46 -18.13 -1.51
C VAL A 85 -1.99 -19.50 -1.03
N VAL A 86 -2.79 -20.53 -1.29
CA VAL A 86 -2.51 -21.94 -0.98
C VAL A 86 -1.96 -22.69 -2.19
#